data_AF-A0A8S3GL75-F1
#
_entry.id   AF-A0A8S3GL75-F1
#
_cell.length_a   1.000
_cell.length_b   1.000
_cell.length_c   1.000
_cell.angle_alpha   90.00
_cell.angle_beta   90.00
_cell.angle_gamma   90.00
#
_symmetry.space_group_name_H-M   'P 1'
#
loop_
_entity.id
_entity.type
_entity.pdbx_description
1 polymer ?
#
loop_
_entity_poly.entity_id
_entity_poly.type
_entity_poly.pdbx_seq_one_letter_code
_entity_poly.pdbx_strand_id
1 'polypeptide(L)'
;NDFGDVVEKTLLYFTITRWVLLGKVISRVLELWDPLNEYFLNFLPRIQKSQLNKNEKYEKIKSNLTSNVVKIRLQFVLFLCENIFDRFLTWFQQEEPLIHLLYRELSELFYLILAQFLKYDFIVGKSGGDLCDIDFKLNEKQLNSKNIRIGERTRKQLNALTQQEREDFFKDIRNIYHGISKYFKLNLPLKNSFIRDLQILHPSMKNAQDVDQIIRVARGVPDLLIDNEIDYLRNEWLAYCIEVIDPKWIIKNKQTDSSGHEHITYHRIDFYWNNIFEITTTNGRPKYPVLTKLIKNILIISHGNADVERGFSINENIISSNRSLLSQLSINSLRTTYDTVKNSNGGYSHNVCACLTI
;
A
#
# COMPACT_ATOMS: atom_id res chain seq x y z
N ASN A 1 -19.89 41.06 6.52
CA ASN A 1 -19.36 40.24 5.42
C ASN A 1 -17.94 39.82 5.79
N ASP A 2 -17.86 38.80 6.65
CA ASP A 2 -16.59 38.22 7.06
C ASP A 2 -15.91 37.57 5.85
N PHE A 3 -14.71 38.05 5.55
CA PHE A 3 -13.76 37.37 4.69
C PHE A 3 -13.31 36.11 5.44
N GLY A 4 -13.98 34.98 5.15
CA GLY A 4 -13.58 33.68 5.67
C GLY A 4 -12.13 33.39 5.30
N ASP A 5 -11.37 32.98 6.32
CA ASP A 5 -9.97 32.54 6.25
C ASP A 5 -9.69 31.70 4.99
N VAL A 6 -9.09 32.33 3.99
CA VAL A 6 -8.48 31.58 2.89
C VAL A 6 -7.21 30.97 3.46
N VAL A 7 -7.29 29.72 3.90
CA VAL A 7 -6.11 28.94 4.29
C VAL A 7 -5.12 29.00 3.14
N GLU A 8 -3.98 29.64 3.36
CA GLU A 8 -2.93 29.81 2.36
C GLU A 8 -2.39 28.42 1.98
N LYS A 9 -2.88 27.87 0.86
CA LYS A 9 -2.49 26.54 0.38
C LYS A 9 -1.15 26.65 -0.34
N THR A 10 -0.08 26.18 0.29
CA THR A 10 1.26 26.10 -0.31
C THR A 10 1.45 24.82 -1.14
N LEU A 11 2.46 24.80 -2.03
CA LEU A 11 2.82 23.58 -2.76
C LEU A 11 3.38 22.52 -1.80
N LEU A 12 3.04 21.27 -2.06
CA LEU A 12 3.55 20.13 -1.30
C LEU A 12 4.84 19.59 -1.94
N TYR A 13 5.80 19.21 -1.11
CA TYR A 13 7.04 18.58 -1.57
C TYR A 13 6.79 17.12 -1.95
N PHE A 14 7.23 16.72 -3.14
CA PHE A 14 7.25 15.33 -3.56
C PHE A 14 8.59 14.67 -3.23
N THR A 15 8.53 13.47 -2.66
CA THR A 15 9.71 12.63 -2.43
C THR A 15 9.52 11.31 -3.17
N ILE A 16 10.53 10.90 -3.95
CA ILE A 16 10.47 9.71 -4.82
C ILE A 16 10.20 8.41 -4.03
N THR A 17 10.50 8.40 -2.73
CA THR A 17 10.24 7.24 -1.85
C THR A 17 8.85 7.25 -1.21
N ARG A 18 8.12 8.38 -1.21
CA ARG A 18 6.82 8.52 -0.52
C ARG A 18 5.66 8.51 -1.51
N TRP A 19 5.47 7.38 -2.19
CA TRP A 19 4.47 7.22 -3.25
C TRP A 19 3.02 7.48 -2.80
N VAL A 20 2.67 7.19 -1.54
CA VAL A 20 1.35 7.52 -0.96
C VAL A 20 1.03 9.02 -1.00
N LEU A 21 2.05 9.88 -1.03
CA LEU A 21 1.85 11.32 -1.08
C LEU A 21 1.68 11.85 -2.51
N LEU A 22 1.96 11.06 -3.54
CA LEU A 22 1.93 11.50 -4.93
C LEU A 22 0.56 12.05 -5.31
N GLY A 23 -0.52 11.33 -4.97
CA GLY A 23 -1.90 11.78 -5.22
C GLY A 23 -2.18 13.14 -4.56
N LYS A 24 -1.77 13.32 -3.30
CA LYS A 24 -1.94 14.59 -2.56
C LYS A 24 -1.16 15.74 -3.20
N VAL A 25 0.08 15.49 -3.64
CA VAL A 25 0.90 16.51 -4.32
C VAL A 25 0.27 16.92 -5.64
N ILE A 26 -0.13 15.96 -6.47
CA ILE A 26 -0.75 16.24 -7.76
C ILE A 26 -2.09 16.97 -7.58
N SER A 27 -2.89 16.53 -6.62
CA SER A 27 -4.14 17.20 -6.26
C SER A 27 -3.90 18.67 -5.89
N ARG A 28 -2.89 18.96 -5.06
CA ARG A 28 -2.51 20.34 -4.71
C ARG A 28 -2.07 21.16 -5.93
N VAL A 29 -1.28 20.57 -6.83
CA VAL A 29 -0.87 21.25 -8.07
C VAL A 29 -2.08 21.59 -8.94
N LEU A 30 -3.06 20.69 -9.03
CA LEU A 30 -4.29 20.92 -9.80
C LEU A 30 -5.22 21.94 -9.12
N GLU A 31 -5.32 21.94 -7.79
CA GLU A 31 -6.05 22.96 -7.01
C GLU A 31 -5.47 24.37 -7.23
N LEU A 32 -4.14 24.47 -7.28
CA LEU A 32 -3.43 25.74 -7.46
C LEU A 32 -3.16 26.07 -8.93
N TRP A 33 -3.73 25.34 -9.89
CA TRP A 33 -3.39 25.49 -11.30
C TRP A 33 -3.62 26.92 -11.81
N ASP A 34 -4.77 27.51 -11.50
CA ASP A 34 -5.11 28.85 -11.96
C ASP A 34 -4.31 29.95 -11.23
N PRO A 35 -4.13 29.90 -9.89
CA PRO A 35 -3.15 30.76 -9.20
C PRO A 35 -1.72 30.66 -9.75
N LEU A 36 -1.26 29.45 -10.09
CA LEU A 36 0.07 29.24 -10.69
C LEU A 36 0.15 29.89 -12.07
N ASN A 37 -0.91 29.77 -12.89
CA ASN A 37 -0.97 30.49 -14.17
C ASN A 37 -0.91 32.00 -13.98
N GLU A 38 -1.69 32.57 -13.06
CA GLU A 38 -1.67 34.01 -12.80
C GLU A 38 -0.28 34.48 -12.35
N TYR A 39 0.35 33.73 -11.44
CA TYR A 39 1.67 34.08 -10.92
C TYR A 39 2.76 33.97 -11.99
N PHE A 40 2.87 32.82 -12.67
CA PHE A 40 3.97 32.55 -13.60
C PHE A 40 3.77 33.16 -14.98
N LEU A 41 2.53 33.32 -15.45
CA LEU A 41 2.25 33.82 -16.81
C LEU A 41 1.96 35.33 -16.84
N ASN A 42 1.41 35.90 -15.75
CA ASN A 42 1.00 37.30 -15.72
C ASN A 42 1.83 38.15 -14.75
N PHE A 43 1.93 37.76 -13.47
CA PHE A 43 2.57 38.58 -12.43
C PHE A 43 4.11 38.63 -12.58
N LEU A 44 4.78 37.48 -12.63
CA LEU A 44 6.25 37.41 -12.71
C LEU A 44 6.81 38.15 -13.95
N PRO A 45 6.25 37.97 -15.16
CA PRO A 45 6.69 38.71 -16.34
C PRO A 45 6.56 40.23 -16.25
N ARG A 46 5.60 40.73 -15.45
CA ARG A 46 5.42 42.18 -15.24
C ARG A 46 6.50 42.78 -14.35
N ILE A 47 7.00 42.01 -13.38
CA ILE A 47 7.91 42.54 -12.34
C ILE A 47 9.39 42.25 -12.65
N GLN A 48 9.71 41.11 -13.27
CA GLN A 48 11.09 40.63 -13.40
C GLN A 48 11.50 40.24 -14.84
N LYS A 49 10.93 40.92 -15.85
CA LYS A 49 11.07 40.57 -17.28
C LYS A 49 12.52 40.33 -17.74
N SER A 50 13.47 41.16 -17.29
CA SER A 50 14.88 41.09 -17.71
C SER A 50 15.63 39.86 -17.17
N GLN A 51 15.24 39.34 -15.99
CA GLN A 51 15.87 38.17 -15.36
C GLN A 51 15.27 36.85 -15.86
N LEU A 52 14.00 36.85 -16.27
CA LEU A 52 13.26 35.65 -16.67
C LEU A 52 13.67 35.12 -18.05
N ASN A 53 14.00 35.99 -19.00
CA ASN A 53 14.33 35.61 -20.38
C ASN A 53 15.59 34.71 -20.50
N LYS A 54 16.38 34.56 -19.44
CA LYS A 54 17.57 33.69 -19.38
C LYS A 54 17.39 32.48 -18.45
N ASN A 55 16.22 32.32 -17.84
CA ASN A 55 15.98 31.28 -16.83
C ASN A 55 15.28 30.07 -17.43
N GLU A 56 16.05 29.01 -17.71
CA GLU A 56 15.53 27.76 -18.28
C GLU A 56 14.45 27.09 -17.41
N LYS A 57 14.55 27.20 -16.07
CA LYS A 57 13.55 26.63 -15.16
C LYS A 57 12.22 27.34 -15.31
N TYR A 58 12.25 28.66 -15.44
CA TYR A 58 11.05 29.46 -15.66
C TYR A 58 10.40 29.11 -17.01
N GLU A 59 11.17 29.06 -18.10
CA GLU A 59 10.62 28.70 -19.42
C GLU A 59 10.01 27.29 -19.42
N LYS A 60 10.61 26.33 -18.70
CA LYS A 60 10.04 24.98 -18.52
C LYS A 60 8.72 24.98 -17.73
N ILE A 61 8.63 25.78 -16.67
CA ILE A 61 7.38 25.92 -15.89
C ILE A 61 6.30 26.56 -16.75
N LYS A 62 6.63 27.66 -17.41
CA LYS A 62 5.75 28.38 -18.34
C LYS A 62 5.22 27.47 -19.44
N SER A 63 6.09 26.71 -20.12
CA SER A 63 5.69 25.80 -21.19
C SER A 63 4.72 24.71 -20.69
N ASN A 64 4.97 24.17 -19.50
CA ASN A 64 4.11 23.16 -18.88
C ASN A 64 2.75 23.72 -18.47
N LEU A 65 2.71 24.91 -17.87
CA LEU A 65 1.48 25.57 -17.45
C LEU A 65 0.60 25.98 -18.63
N THR A 66 1.20 26.38 -19.75
CA THR A 66 0.47 26.68 -20.99
C THR A 66 -0.05 25.44 -21.72
N SER A 67 0.42 24.24 -21.36
CA SER A 67 0.05 23.00 -22.06
C SER A 67 -1.17 22.33 -21.42
N ASN A 68 -2.28 22.30 -22.16
CA ASN A 68 -3.47 21.53 -21.78
C ASN A 68 -3.16 20.03 -21.59
N VAL A 69 -2.25 19.50 -22.41
CA VAL A 69 -1.81 18.09 -22.33
C VAL A 69 -1.21 17.77 -20.96
N VAL A 70 -0.37 18.66 -20.40
CA VAL A 70 0.25 18.45 -19.09
C VAL A 70 -0.80 18.41 -17.98
N LYS A 71 -1.73 19.38 -17.96
CA LYS A 71 -2.83 19.40 -16.98
C LYS A 71 -3.67 18.13 -17.03
N ILE A 72 -4.00 17.66 -18.23
CA ILE A 72 -4.82 16.45 -18.44
C ILE A 72 -4.04 15.19 -18.05
N ARG A 73 -2.74 15.11 -18.34
CA ARG A 73 -1.89 13.99 -17.87
C ARG A 73 -1.82 13.95 -16.35
N LEU A 74 -1.70 15.09 -15.67
CA LEU A 74 -1.73 15.14 -14.20
C LEU A 74 -3.07 14.64 -13.64
N GLN A 75 -4.20 15.01 -14.27
CA GLN A 75 -5.51 14.49 -13.89
C GLN A 75 -5.62 12.96 -14.07
N PHE A 76 -5.04 12.42 -15.14
CA PHE A 76 -4.98 10.97 -15.34
C PHE A 76 -4.13 10.27 -14.27
N VAL A 77 -2.96 10.82 -13.93
CA VAL A 77 -2.13 10.24 -12.87
C VAL A 77 -2.83 10.32 -11.51
N LEU A 78 -3.51 11.44 -11.23
CA LEU A 78 -4.33 11.56 -10.02
C LEU A 78 -5.43 10.50 -9.97
N PHE A 79 -6.10 10.22 -11.10
CA PHE A 79 -7.07 9.13 -11.20
C PHE A 79 -6.45 7.78 -10.81
N LEU A 80 -5.25 7.46 -11.30
CA LEU A 80 -4.56 6.21 -10.93
C LEU A 80 -4.24 6.15 -9.44
N CYS A 81 -3.75 7.24 -8.85
CA CYS A 81 -3.50 7.32 -7.41
C CYS A 81 -4.79 7.06 -6.63
N GLU A 82 -5.82 7.87 -6.84
CA GLU A 82 -7.06 7.84 -6.04
C GLU A 82 -7.83 6.52 -6.19
N ASN A 83 -7.85 5.93 -7.39
CA ASN A 83 -8.76 4.81 -7.71
C ASN A 83 -8.08 3.44 -7.70
N ILE A 84 -6.74 3.39 -7.72
CA ILE A 84 -6.02 2.12 -7.82
C ILE A 84 -4.99 1.98 -6.70
N PHE A 85 -4.11 2.97 -6.54
CA PHE A 85 -2.94 2.80 -5.67
C PHE A 85 -3.19 3.18 -4.22
N ASP A 86 -3.93 4.25 -3.93
CA ASP A 86 -4.02 4.81 -2.57
C ASP A 86 -4.60 3.80 -1.57
N ARG A 87 -5.63 3.03 -1.96
CA ARG A 87 -6.18 1.93 -1.14
C ARG A 87 -5.10 0.92 -0.78
N PHE A 88 -4.43 0.37 -1.80
CA PHE A 88 -3.42 -0.67 -1.62
C PHE A 88 -2.23 -0.16 -0.81
N LEU A 89 -1.70 1.03 -1.16
CA LEU A 89 -0.52 1.57 -0.48
C LEU A 89 -0.82 1.95 0.97
N THR A 90 -2.02 2.43 1.29
CA THR A 90 -2.43 2.68 2.67
C THR A 90 -2.52 1.38 3.46
N TRP A 91 -3.11 0.33 2.86
CA TRP A 91 -3.17 -1.01 3.45
C TRP A 91 -1.76 -1.61 3.66
N PHE A 92 -0.88 -1.49 2.67
CA PHE A 92 0.50 -1.98 2.70
C PHE A 92 1.39 -1.27 3.73
N GLN A 93 0.92 -0.14 4.29
CA GLN A 93 1.61 0.62 5.33
C GLN A 93 1.15 0.31 6.76
N GLN A 94 0.15 -0.55 6.93
CA GLN A 94 -0.37 -0.90 8.25
C GLN A 94 0.68 -1.65 9.09
N GLU A 95 0.59 -1.52 10.41
CA GLU A 95 1.53 -2.17 11.35
C GLU A 95 1.07 -3.57 11.81
N GLU A 96 -0.17 -3.94 11.51
CA GLU A 96 -0.74 -5.22 11.89
C GLU A 96 -0.25 -6.35 10.95
N PRO A 97 -0.19 -7.61 11.42
CA PRO A 97 0.26 -8.71 10.58
C PRO A 97 -0.78 -9.05 9.52
N LEU A 98 -0.53 -8.68 8.26
CA LEU A 98 -1.47 -8.84 7.15
C LEU A 98 -0.97 -9.83 6.07
N ILE A 99 0.01 -10.66 6.41
CA ILE A 99 0.62 -11.60 5.45
C ILE A 99 -0.40 -12.57 4.83
N HIS A 100 -1.43 -12.93 5.61
CA HIS A 100 -2.54 -13.78 5.20
C HIS A 100 -3.44 -13.13 4.12
N LEU A 101 -3.39 -11.82 3.92
CA LEU A 101 -4.14 -11.11 2.87
C LEU A 101 -3.26 -10.73 1.67
N LEU A 102 -1.93 -10.75 1.82
CA LEU A 102 -1.00 -10.19 0.85
C LEU A 102 -1.20 -10.73 -0.57
N TYR A 103 -1.31 -12.06 -0.73
CA TYR A 103 -1.50 -12.65 -2.05
C TYR A 103 -2.76 -12.12 -2.75
N ARG A 104 -3.88 -12.04 -2.00
CA ARG A 104 -5.16 -11.56 -2.51
C ARG A 104 -5.07 -10.10 -2.93
N GLU A 105 -4.54 -9.24 -2.06
CA GLU A 105 -4.44 -7.80 -2.34
C GLU A 105 -3.51 -7.51 -3.53
N LEU A 106 -2.41 -8.26 -3.68
CA LEU A 106 -1.53 -8.16 -4.85
C LEU A 106 -2.21 -8.61 -6.14
N SER A 107 -2.97 -9.72 -6.08
CA SER A 107 -3.74 -10.23 -7.21
C SER A 107 -4.80 -9.21 -7.64
N GLU A 108 -5.55 -8.66 -6.68
CA GLU A 108 -6.57 -7.63 -6.94
C GLU A 108 -5.95 -6.36 -7.54
N LEU A 109 -4.83 -5.88 -6.99
CA LEU A 109 -4.13 -4.72 -7.52
C LEU A 109 -3.75 -4.90 -8.99
N PHE A 110 -3.19 -6.06 -9.35
CA PHE A 110 -2.82 -6.32 -10.73
C PHE A 110 -4.05 -6.46 -11.64
N TYR A 111 -5.09 -7.16 -11.18
CA TYR A 111 -6.36 -7.26 -11.90
C TYR A 111 -6.97 -5.89 -12.18
N LEU A 112 -7.00 -5.00 -11.16
CA LEU A 112 -7.53 -3.65 -11.29
C LEU A 112 -6.82 -2.83 -12.37
N ILE A 113 -5.49 -2.93 -12.47
CA ILE A 113 -4.72 -2.28 -13.54
C ILE A 113 -5.11 -2.83 -14.91
N LEU A 114 -5.13 -4.16 -15.06
CA LEU A 114 -5.47 -4.81 -16.33
C LEU A 114 -6.89 -4.45 -16.79
N ALA A 115 -7.84 -4.40 -15.86
CA ALA A 115 -9.22 -4.03 -16.11
C ALA A 115 -9.42 -2.57 -16.57
N GLN A 116 -8.40 -1.71 -16.47
CA GLN A 116 -8.50 -0.35 -17.00
C GLN A 116 -8.43 -0.27 -18.52
N PHE A 117 -7.74 -1.22 -19.16
CA PHE A 117 -7.42 -1.12 -20.58
C PHE A 117 -7.60 -2.42 -21.37
N LEU A 118 -7.84 -3.56 -20.71
CA LEU A 118 -8.20 -4.82 -21.37
C LEU A 118 -9.71 -5.04 -21.38
N LYS A 119 -10.18 -5.81 -22.36
CA LYS A 119 -11.57 -6.24 -22.43
C LYS A 119 -11.88 -7.24 -21.32
N TYR A 120 -13.11 -7.17 -20.78
CA TYR A 120 -13.54 -7.97 -19.63
C TYR A 120 -13.47 -9.49 -19.89
N ASP A 121 -13.93 -9.92 -21.06
CA ASP A 121 -13.90 -11.32 -21.52
C ASP A 121 -12.48 -11.92 -21.56
N PHE A 122 -11.45 -11.09 -21.67
CA PHE A 122 -10.07 -11.54 -21.71
C PHE A 122 -9.44 -11.77 -20.31
N ILE A 123 -9.99 -11.12 -19.29
CA ILE A 123 -9.45 -11.15 -17.91
C ILE A 123 -10.37 -11.85 -16.90
N VAL A 124 -11.66 -12.02 -17.22
CA VAL A 124 -12.63 -12.66 -16.34
C VAL A 124 -12.17 -14.04 -15.89
N GLY A 125 -12.34 -14.34 -14.61
CA GLY A 125 -11.94 -15.63 -14.01
C GLY A 125 -10.44 -15.80 -13.75
N LYS A 126 -9.59 -14.85 -14.17
CA LYS A 126 -8.14 -14.91 -13.91
C LYS A 126 -7.81 -14.29 -12.57
N SER A 127 -6.93 -14.93 -11.80
CA SER A 127 -6.45 -14.43 -10.52
C SER A 127 -5.02 -14.90 -10.25
N GLY A 128 -4.31 -14.21 -9.36
CA GLY A 128 -2.98 -14.62 -8.92
C GLY A 128 -2.01 -14.85 -10.08
N GLY A 129 -1.40 -16.04 -10.11
CA GLY A 129 -0.46 -16.45 -11.16
C GLY A 129 -1.00 -16.35 -12.59
N ASP A 130 -2.30 -16.58 -12.81
CA ASP A 130 -2.91 -16.53 -14.15
C ASP A 130 -2.81 -15.13 -14.77
N LEU A 131 -2.78 -14.09 -13.94
CA LEU A 131 -2.61 -12.71 -14.39
C LEU A 131 -1.23 -12.48 -14.99
N CYS A 132 -0.21 -13.17 -14.47
CA CYS A 132 1.15 -13.10 -15.00
C CYS A 132 1.26 -13.72 -16.39
N ASP A 133 0.34 -14.60 -16.79
CA ASP A 133 0.39 -15.27 -18.10
C ASP A 133 -0.37 -14.51 -19.19
N ILE A 134 -1.04 -13.41 -18.82
CA ILE A 134 -1.72 -12.53 -19.78
C ILE A 134 -0.68 -11.80 -20.64
N ASP A 135 -0.86 -11.88 -21.96
CA ASP A 135 -0.24 -10.95 -22.90
C ASP A 135 -1.13 -9.71 -23.07
N PHE A 136 -0.82 -8.69 -22.29
CA PHE A 136 -1.57 -7.43 -22.25
C PHE A 136 -1.26 -6.50 -23.44
N LYS A 137 -0.31 -6.85 -24.33
CA LYS A 137 0.04 -6.03 -25.49
C LYS A 137 -0.79 -6.33 -26.73
N LEU A 138 -1.60 -7.39 -26.71
CA LEU A 138 -2.50 -7.74 -27.80
C LEU A 138 -3.55 -6.65 -28.04
N ASN A 139 -3.45 -5.95 -29.17
CA ASN A 139 -4.29 -4.80 -29.49
C ASN A 139 -5.77 -5.17 -29.60
N GLU A 140 -6.08 -6.34 -30.15
CA GLU A 140 -7.44 -6.86 -30.29
C GLU A 140 -8.10 -7.22 -28.95
N LYS A 141 -7.30 -7.39 -27.89
CA LYS A 141 -7.78 -7.65 -26.52
C LYS A 141 -7.85 -6.37 -25.68
N GLN A 142 -7.36 -5.25 -26.19
CA GLN A 142 -7.44 -3.96 -25.53
C GLN A 142 -8.77 -3.24 -25.83
N LEU A 143 -9.14 -2.34 -24.92
CA LEU A 143 -10.22 -1.40 -25.12
C LEU A 143 -9.80 -0.33 -26.14
N ASN A 144 -10.77 0.11 -26.94
CA ASN A 144 -10.59 1.27 -27.79
C ASN A 144 -10.44 2.55 -26.95
N SER A 145 -9.98 3.64 -27.57
CA SER A 145 -9.72 4.91 -26.86
C SER A 145 -10.97 5.54 -26.22
N LYS A 146 -12.17 5.20 -26.71
CA LYS A 146 -13.43 5.63 -26.09
C LYS A 146 -13.68 4.94 -24.75
N ASN A 147 -13.32 3.66 -24.64
CA ASN A 147 -13.66 2.81 -23.51
C ASN A 147 -12.51 2.60 -22.51
N ILE A 148 -11.25 2.83 -22.90
CA ILE A 148 -10.11 2.76 -21.97
C ILE A 148 -10.34 3.69 -20.78
N ARG A 149 -10.19 3.20 -19.55
CA ARG A 149 -10.50 3.98 -18.35
C ARG A 149 -9.38 4.99 -18.09
N ILE A 150 -9.76 6.26 -17.90
CA ILE A 150 -8.82 7.38 -17.65
C ILE A 150 -9.31 8.34 -16.56
N GLY A 151 -10.44 8.02 -15.94
CA GLY A 151 -11.17 8.89 -15.01
C GLY A 151 -12.07 9.92 -15.72
N GLU A 152 -13.18 10.25 -15.06
CA GLU A 152 -14.19 11.17 -15.60
C GLU A 152 -13.67 12.61 -15.72
N ARG A 153 -12.88 13.06 -14.74
CA ARG A 153 -12.23 14.39 -14.75
C ARG A 153 -11.38 14.57 -16.01
N THR A 154 -10.50 13.61 -16.28
CA THR A 154 -9.64 13.56 -17.47
C THR A 154 -10.47 13.53 -18.75
N ARG A 155 -11.51 12.68 -18.82
CA ARG A 155 -12.35 12.51 -20.01
C ARG A 155 -13.01 13.83 -20.44
N LYS A 156 -13.58 14.58 -19.49
CA LYS A 156 -14.24 15.87 -19.75
C LYS A 156 -13.29 16.92 -20.34
N GLN A 157 -12.00 16.85 -20.00
CA GLN A 157 -11.00 17.81 -20.44
C GLN A 157 -10.36 17.47 -21.79
N LEU A 158 -10.57 16.25 -22.33
CA LEU A 158 -10.02 15.86 -23.64
C LEU A 158 -10.48 16.77 -24.78
N ASN A 159 -11.64 17.44 -24.64
CA ASN A 159 -12.14 18.36 -25.65
C ASN A 159 -11.22 19.58 -25.86
N ALA A 160 -10.39 19.93 -24.87
CA ALA A 160 -9.41 21.00 -24.95
C ALA A 160 -8.15 20.64 -25.77
N LEU A 161 -8.03 19.38 -26.21
CA LEU A 161 -6.93 18.89 -27.04
C LEU A 161 -7.33 18.84 -28.52
N THR A 162 -6.36 19.07 -29.39
CA THR A 162 -6.46 18.81 -30.83
C THR A 162 -6.57 17.31 -31.12
N GLN A 163 -6.96 16.94 -32.33
CA GLN A 163 -7.06 15.52 -32.74
C GLN A 163 -5.72 14.78 -32.57
N GLN A 164 -4.62 15.39 -33.02
CA GLN A 164 -3.28 14.80 -32.91
C GLN A 164 -2.86 14.61 -31.45
N GLU A 165 -3.06 15.62 -30.60
CA GLU A 165 -2.73 15.52 -29.17
C GLU A 165 -3.56 14.45 -28.45
N ARG A 166 -4.82 14.24 -28.84
CA ARG A 166 -5.65 13.16 -28.28
C ARG A 166 -5.11 11.80 -28.65
N GLU A 167 -4.70 11.61 -29.91
CA GLU A 167 -4.12 10.35 -30.38
C GLU A 167 -2.84 10.04 -29.63
N ASP A 168 -1.95 11.02 -29.48
CA ASP A 168 -0.68 10.86 -28.76
C ASP A 168 -0.92 10.64 -27.26
N PHE A 169 -1.88 11.35 -26.66
CA PHE A 169 -2.30 11.09 -25.28
C PHE A 169 -2.73 9.63 -25.08
N PHE A 170 -3.56 9.07 -25.96
CA PHE A 170 -4.00 7.68 -25.84
C PHE A 170 -2.90 6.65 -26.13
N LYS A 171 -1.87 6.98 -26.92
CA LYS A 171 -0.66 6.16 -27.03
C LYS A 171 0.09 6.15 -25.70
N ASP A 172 0.26 7.31 -25.07
CA ASP A 172 0.93 7.42 -23.78
C ASP A 172 0.19 6.67 -22.68
N ILE A 173 -1.14 6.79 -22.61
CA ILE A 173 -1.95 6.05 -21.63
C ILE A 173 -1.73 4.54 -21.75
N ARG A 174 -1.71 4.00 -22.98
CA ARG A 174 -1.44 2.58 -23.20
C ARG A 174 -0.03 2.21 -22.76
N ASN A 175 0.96 3.05 -23.09
CA ASN A 175 2.35 2.84 -22.66
C ASN A 175 2.49 2.84 -21.13
N ILE A 176 1.78 3.73 -20.43
CA ILE A 176 1.76 3.76 -18.95
C ILE A 176 1.17 2.46 -18.40
N TYR A 177 0.00 2.04 -18.89
CA TYR A 177 -0.60 0.79 -18.46
C TYR A 177 0.29 -0.43 -18.75
N HIS A 178 0.89 -0.51 -19.93
CA HIS A 178 1.86 -1.55 -20.27
C HIS A 178 3.08 -1.53 -19.36
N GLY A 179 3.58 -0.34 -19.01
CA GLY A 179 4.69 -0.15 -18.09
C GLY A 179 4.37 -0.69 -16.70
N ILE A 180 3.22 -0.30 -16.15
CA ILE A 180 2.75 -0.78 -14.83
C ILE A 180 2.53 -2.29 -14.86
N SER A 181 1.81 -2.81 -15.86
CA SER A 181 1.54 -4.25 -15.99
C SER A 181 2.82 -5.07 -16.15
N LYS A 182 3.81 -4.56 -16.91
CA LYS A 182 5.13 -5.20 -17.03
C LYS A 182 5.85 -5.20 -15.68
N TYR A 183 5.83 -4.07 -14.96
CA TYR A 183 6.44 -3.98 -13.65
C TYR A 183 5.80 -4.96 -12.65
N PHE A 184 4.46 -5.04 -12.61
CA PHE A 184 3.76 -5.98 -11.74
C PHE A 184 4.02 -7.43 -12.09
N LYS A 185 3.97 -7.79 -13.37
CA LYS A 185 4.28 -9.15 -13.84
C LYS A 185 5.69 -9.61 -13.43
N LEU A 186 6.66 -8.70 -13.34
CA LEU A 186 8.04 -9.01 -12.97
C LEU A 186 8.30 -9.01 -11.46
N ASN A 187 7.62 -8.14 -10.70
CA ASN A 187 7.97 -7.88 -9.30
C ASN A 187 6.96 -8.41 -8.29
N LEU A 188 5.71 -8.70 -8.69
CA LEU A 188 4.74 -9.27 -7.76
C LEU A 188 4.94 -10.79 -7.62
N PRO A 189 4.97 -11.33 -6.39
CA PRO A 189 5.17 -12.76 -6.14
C PRO A 189 3.90 -13.59 -6.39
N LEU A 190 3.15 -13.33 -7.46
CA LEU A 190 1.89 -14.03 -7.76
C LEU A 190 2.07 -15.47 -8.23
N LYS A 191 3.30 -15.85 -8.63
CA LYS A 191 3.67 -17.26 -8.88
C LYS A 191 4.21 -17.97 -7.64
N ASN A 192 4.37 -17.27 -6.51
CA ASN A 192 4.89 -17.85 -5.27
C ASN A 192 3.78 -18.62 -4.55
N SER A 193 3.89 -19.95 -4.53
CA SER A 193 2.93 -20.83 -3.88
C SER A 193 2.90 -20.67 -2.35
N PHE A 194 4.02 -20.34 -1.71
CA PHE A 194 4.07 -20.14 -0.27
C PHE A 194 3.20 -18.94 0.14
N ILE A 195 3.40 -17.77 -0.48
CA ILE A 195 2.61 -16.56 -0.17
C ILE A 195 1.12 -16.79 -0.49
N ARG A 196 0.81 -17.51 -1.57
CA ARG A 196 -0.56 -17.94 -1.87
C ARG A 196 -1.15 -18.79 -0.76
N ASP A 197 -0.39 -19.77 -0.28
CA ASP A 197 -0.87 -20.74 0.70
C ASP A 197 -1.07 -20.09 2.09
N LEU A 198 -0.39 -18.98 2.41
CA LEU A 198 -0.58 -18.20 3.65
C LEU A 198 -1.99 -17.61 3.82
N GLN A 199 -2.81 -17.57 2.77
CA GLN A 199 -4.22 -17.16 2.89
C GLN A 199 -5.04 -18.06 3.82
N ILE A 200 -4.59 -19.30 4.05
CA ILE A 200 -5.26 -20.25 4.95
C ILE A 200 -5.29 -19.78 6.41
N LEU A 201 -4.42 -18.83 6.78
CA LEU A 201 -4.42 -18.24 8.12
C LEU A 201 -5.65 -17.35 8.37
N HIS A 202 -6.39 -16.93 7.33
CA HIS A 202 -7.59 -16.13 7.50
C HIS A 202 -8.72 -16.96 8.15
N PRO A 203 -9.49 -16.44 9.12
CA PRO A 203 -10.51 -17.22 9.83
C PRO A 203 -11.60 -17.81 8.92
N SER A 204 -11.89 -17.15 7.79
CA SER A 204 -12.86 -17.65 6.81
C SER A 204 -12.38 -18.86 5.99
N MET A 205 -11.09 -19.19 6.05
CA MET A 205 -10.47 -20.31 5.32
C MET A 205 -10.31 -21.55 6.21
N LYS A 206 -10.99 -21.56 7.37
CA LYS A 206 -11.03 -22.68 8.30
C LYS A 206 -11.80 -23.86 7.69
N ASN A 207 -11.08 -24.74 6.99
CA ASN A 207 -11.64 -25.89 6.29
C ASN A 207 -10.72 -27.11 6.38
N ALA A 208 -11.30 -28.28 6.68
CA ALA A 208 -10.59 -29.54 6.79
C ALA A 208 -9.99 -30.02 5.44
N GLN A 209 -10.59 -29.63 4.32
CA GLN A 209 -10.10 -29.97 2.97
C GLN A 209 -8.75 -29.31 2.66
N ASP A 210 -8.40 -28.22 3.35
CA ASP A 210 -7.18 -27.43 3.09
C ASP A 210 -5.99 -27.88 3.96
N VAL A 211 -6.07 -29.08 4.57
CA VAL A 211 -4.99 -29.60 5.42
C VAL A 211 -3.65 -29.71 4.69
N ASP A 212 -3.65 -30.07 3.40
CA ASP A 212 -2.41 -30.12 2.62
C ASP A 212 -1.80 -28.73 2.42
N GLN A 213 -2.61 -27.67 2.43
CA GLN A 213 -2.13 -26.30 2.30
C GLN A 213 -1.39 -25.83 3.56
N ILE A 214 -1.88 -26.11 4.78
CA ILE A 214 -1.12 -25.78 6.00
C ILE A 214 0.19 -26.58 6.07
N ILE A 215 0.21 -27.82 5.58
CA ILE A 215 1.42 -28.64 5.53
C ILE A 215 2.44 -28.08 4.53
N ARG A 216 1.99 -27.58 3.37
CA ARG A 216 2.88 -26.86 2.43
C ARG A 216 3.45 -25.59 3.05
N VAL A 217 2.65 -24.85 3.81
CA VAL A 217 3.11 -23.67 4.56
C VAL A 217 4.20 -24.08 5.58
N ALA A 218 3.97 -25.12 6.37
CA ALA A 218 4.96 -25.61 7.33
C ALA A 218 6.29 -25.99 6.67
N ARG A 219 6.23 -26.74 5.58
CA ARG A 219 7.42 -27.14 4.79
C ARG A 219 8.11 -25.94 4.11
N GLY A 220 7.38 -24.85 3.88
CA GLY A 220 7.91 -23.62 3.33
C GLY A 220 8.72 -22.79 4.33
N VAL A 221 8.69 -23.12 5.62
CA VAL A 221 9.52 -22.47 6.66
C VAL A 221 10.65 -23.43 7.07
N PRO A 222 11.89 -23.20 6.58
CA PRO A 222 13.01 -24.11 6.85
C PRO A 222 13.27 -24.29 8.34
N ASP A 223 13.59 -25.51 8.74
CA ASP A 223 14.01 -25.90 10.09
C ASP A 223 13.03 -25.56 11.23
N LEU A 224 11.79 -25.18 10.91
CA LEU A 224 10.80 -24.83 11.93
C LEU A 224 10.21 -26.08 12.60
N LEU A 225 9.79 -27.06 11.80
CA LEU A 225 9.13 -28.28 12.27
C LEU A 225 9.93 -29.52 11.84
N ILE A 226 10.09 -30.47 12.76
CA ILE A 226 10.62 -31.81 12.44
C ILE A 226 9.55 -32.70 11.81
N ASP A 227 9.94 -33.79 11.15
CA ASP A 227 9.01 -34.66 10.41
C ASP A 227 7.83 -35.15 11.26
N ASN A 228 8.07 -35.56 12.51
CA ASN A 228 7.00 -35.98 13.43
C ASN A 228 6.04 -34.83 13.78
N GLU A 229 6.52 -33.59 13.85
CA GLU A 229 5.68 -32.40 14.07
C GLU A 229 4.75 -32.14 12.88
N ILE A 230 5.11 -32.54 11.66
CA ILE A 230 4.23 -32.40 10.49
C ILE A 230 2.97 -33.26 10.63
N ASP A 231 3.10 -34.49 11.14
CA ASP A 231 1.93 -35.35 11.38
C ASP A 231 1.08 -34.85 12.55
N TYR A 232 1.70 -34.30 13.59
CA TYR A 232 0.96 -33.63 14.67
C TYR A 232 0.22 -32.38 14.17
N LEU A 233 0.86 -31.56 13.33
CA LEU A 233 0.24 -30.39 12.71
C LEU A 233 -1.00 -30.76 11.90
N ARG A 234 -0.94 -31.86 11.13
CA ARG A 234 -2.09 -32.36 10.37
C ARG A 234 -3.29 -32.61 11.29
N ASN A 235 -3.06 -33.32 12.40
CA ASN A 235 -4.11 -33.64 13.36
C ASN A 235 -4.63 -32.38 14.09
N GLU A 236 -3.73 -31.48 14.49
CA GLU A 236 -4.09 -30.21 15.13
C GLU A 236 -4.93 -29.32 14.20
N TRP A 237 -4.60 -29.25 12.90
CA TRP A 237 -5.38 -28.50 11.92
C TRP A 237 -6.79 -29.04 11.77
N LEU A 238 -6.95 -30.36 11.66
CA LEU A 238 -8.26 -31.01 11.56
C LEU A 238 -9.10 -30.78 12.83
N ALA A 239 -8.47 -30.88 14.00
CA ALA A 239 -9.12 -30.58 15.28
C ALA A 239 -9.51 -29.10 15.39
N TYR A 240 -8.65 -28.19 14.95
CA TYR A 240 -8.96 -26.76 14.85
C TYR A 240 -10.16 -26.54 13.94
N CYS A 241 -10.25 -27.22 12.78
CA CYS A 241 -11.35 -27.05 11.83
C CYS A 241 -12.73 -27.37 12.40
N ILE A 242 -12.83 -28.22 13.43
CA ILE A 242 -14.09 -28.50 14.14
C ILE A 242 -14.27 -27.68 15.42
N GLU A 243 -13.28 -26.88 15.82
CA GLU A 243 -13.37 -26.00 16.99
C GLU A 243 -14.48 -24.96 16.81
N VAL A 244 -15.28 -24.76 17.84
CA VAL A 244 -16.30 -23.71 17.87
C VAL A 244 -15.62 -22.38 18.19
N ILE A 245 -15.66 -21.46 17.24
CA ILE A 245 -15.02 -20.15 17.34
C ILE A 245 -16.03 -19.13 17.84
N ASP A 246 -15.70 -18.40 18.91
CA ASP A 246 -16.52 -17.26 19.35
C ASP A 246 -16.48 -16.15 18.28
N PRO A 247 -17.62 -15.72 17.72
CA PRO A 247 -17.67 -14.61 16.76
C PRO A 247 -16.98 -13.34 17.25
N LYS A 248 -16.88 -13.10 18.57
CA LYS A 248 -16.18 -11.96 19.17
C LYS A 248 -14.67 -12.00 18.94
N TRP A 249 -14.09 -13.16 18.64
CA TRP A 249 -12.66 -13.25 18.30
C TRP A 249 -12.36 -12.71 16.90
N ILE A 250 -13.39 -12.58 16.06
CA ILE A 250 -13.29 -12.12 14.68
C ILE A 250 -13.83 -10.68 14.57
N ILE A 251 -15.03 -10.44 15.08
CA ILE A 251 -15.74 -9.16 14.96
C ILE A 251 -15.47 -8.31 16.20
N LYS A 252 -14.81 -7.17 16.00
CA LYS A 252 -14.53 -6.19 17.04
C LYS A 252 -15.73 -5.33 17.35
N ASN A 253 -16.39 -4.83 16.31
CA ASN A 253 -17.57 -3.98 16.44
C ASN A 253 -18.39 -4.05 15.15
N LYS A 254 -19.71 -4.06 15.31
CA LYS A 254 -20.69 -4.08 14.24
C LYS A 254 -21.65 -2.92 14.48
N GLN A 255 -21.64 -1.94 13.58
CA GLN A 255 -22.51 -0.77 13.65
C GLN A 255 -23.36 -0.68 12.40
N THR A 256 -24.59 -0.22 12.54
CA THR A 256 -25.44 0.11 11.40
C THR A 256 -25.48 1.62 11.29
N ASP A 257 -25.15 2.16 10.11
CA ASP A 257 -25.24 3.60 9.90
C ASP A 257 -26.69 4.06 9.73
N SER A 258 -26.88 5.38 9.68
CA SER A 258 -28.19 6.01 9.49
C SER A 258 -28.87 5.66 8.15
N SER A 259 -28.13 5.08 7.20
CA SER A 259 -28.62 4.61 5.91
C SER A 259 -28.90 3.11 5.86
N GLY A 260 -28.75 2.40 6.98
CA GLY A 260 -29.01 0.96 7.09
C GLY A 260 -27.85 0.07 6.62
N HIS A 261 -26.68 0.63 6.31
CA HIS A 261 -25.51 -0.16 5.93
C HIS A 261 -24.77 -0.64 7.18
N GLU A 262 -24.42 -1.94 7.20
CA GLU A 262 -23.62 -2.53 8.27
C GLU A 262 -22.13 -2.28 8.05
N HIS A 263 -21.50 -1.64 9.03
CA HIS A 263 -20.06 -1.44 9.12
C HIS A 263 -19.50 -2.42 10.14
N ILE A 264 -18.73 -3.40 9.66
CA ILE A 264 -18.06 -4.39 10.50
C ILE A 264 -16.58 -4.02 10.59
N THR A 265 -16.09 -3.93 11.81
CA THR A 265 -14.66 -3.83 12.09
C THR A 265 -14.18 -5.15 12.67
N TYR A 266 -13.09 -5.67 12.12
CA TYR A 266 -12.50 -6.94 12.52
C TYR A 266 -11.38 -6.72 13.54
N HIS A 267 -11.13 -7.74 14.35
CA HIS A 267 -9.93 -7.80 15.16
C HIS A 267 -8.70 -8.05 14.27
N ARG A 268 -7.52 -7.64 14.77
CA ARG A 268 -6.23 -8.03 14.18
C ARG A 268 -6.13 -9.56 14.14
N ILE A 269 -5.42 -10.10 13.15
CA ILE A 269 -5.31 -11.55 12.99
C ILE A 269 -4.54 -12.21 14.15
N ASP A 270 -3.58 -11.50 14.76
CA ASP A 270 -2.84 -11.98 15.93
C ASP A 270 -3.73 -12.08 17.18
N PHE A 271 -4.72 -11.20 17.34
CA PHE A 271 -5.73 -11.32 18.38
C PHE A 271 -6.57 -12.59 18.21
N TYR A 272 -7.05 -12.85 16.99
CA TYR A 272 -7.79 -14.07 16.68
C TYR A 272 -6.99 -15.33 17.04
N TRP A 273 -5.75 -15.42 16.55
CA TRP A 273 -4.90 -16.58 16.77
C TRP A 273 -4.47 -16.74 18.23
N ASN A 274 -4.24 -15.65 18.96
CA ASN A 274 -3.94 -15.71 20.39
C ASN A 274 -5.05 -16.40 21.19
N ASN A 275 -6.33 -16.13 20.87
CA ASN A 275 -7.45 -16.84 21.51
C ASN A 275 -7.42 -18.35 21.20
N ILE A 276 -7.02 -18.75 19.99
CA ILE A 276 -6.84 -20.18 19.63
C ILE A 276 -5.68 -20.81 20.43
N PHE A 277 -4.58 -20.08 20.61
CA PHE A 277 -3.39 -20.57 21.33
C PHE A 277 -3.66 -20.78 22.83
N GLU A 278 -4.61 -20.04 23.40
CA GLU A 278 -5.03 -20.16 24.80
C GLU A 278 -5.94 -21.38 25.06
N ILE A 279 -6.44 -22.04 24.00
CA ILE A 279 -7.27 -23.23 24.16
C ILE A 279 -6.42 -24.37 24.74
N THR A 280 -6.89 -24.91 25.87
CA THR A 280 -6.24 -26.01 26.59
C THR A 280 -7.07 -27.28 26.55
N THR A 281 -6.37 -28.40 26.64
CA THR A 281 -6.96 -29.71 26.91
C THR A 281 -7.46 -29.79 28.36
N THR A 282 -8.25 -30.81 28.70
CA THR A 282 -8.73 -31.06 30.07
C THR A 282 -7.62 -31.12 31.12
N ASN A 283 -6.40 -31.41 30.69
CA ASN A 283 -5.24 -31.55 31.55
C ASN A 283 -4.42 -30.25 31.65
N GLY A 284 -4.95 -29.13 31.17
CA GLY A 284 -4.31 -27.81 31.20
C GLY A 284 -3.16 -27.62 30.22
N ARG A 285 -2.91 -28.58 29.32
CA ARG A 285 -1.87 -28.45 28.27
C ARG A 285 -2.42 -27.73 27.03
N PRO A 286 -1.60 -26.97 26.28
CA PRO A 286 -2.03 -26.36 25.02
C PRO A 286 -2.64 -27.40 24.08
N LYS A 287 -3.80 -27.09 23.49
CA LYS A 287 -4.49 -27.99 22.56
C LYS A 287 -3.82 -28.05 21.19
N TYR A 288 -3.17 -26.96 20.77
CA TYR A 288 -2.59 -26.79 19.43
C TYR A 288 -1.11 -26.33 19.47
N PRO A 289 -0.19 -27.06 20.13
CA PRO A 289 1.19 -26.60 20.32
C PRO A 289 1.97 -26.43 19.00
N VAL A 290 1.84 -27.35 18.05
CA VAL A 290 2.60 -27.28 16.77
C VAL A 290 2.05 -26.19 15.86
N LEU A 291 0.72 -26.09 15.77
CA LEU A 291 0.04 -25.03 15.02
C LEU A 291 0.38 -23.65 15.59
N THR A 292 0.42 -23.53 16.93
CA THR A 292 0.84 -22.29 17.61
C THR A 292 2.26 -21.89 17.22
N LYS A 293 3.20 -22.84 17.26
CA LYS A 293 4.59 -22.64 16.86
C LYS A 293 4.69 -22.17 15.40
N LEU A 294 3.95 -22.81 14.49
CA LEU A 294 3.92 -22.44 13.08
C LEU A 294 3.40 -21.02 12.85
N ILE A 295 2.21 -20.72 13.37
CA ILE A 295 1.51 -19.47 13.08
C ILE A 295 2.25 -18.27 13.68
N LYS A 296 2.79 -18.39 14.89
CA LYS A 296 3.60 -17.31 15.49
C LYS A 296 4.77 -16.91 14.60
N ASN A 297 5.47 -17.88 14.00
CA ASN A 297 6.60 -17.60 13.11
C ASN A 297 6.16 -16.98 11.78
N ILE A 298 5.02 -17.40 11.24
CA ILE A 298 4.46 -16.82 10.01
C ILE A 298 4.00 -15.38 10.23
N LEU A 299 3.32 -15.09 11.35
CA LEU A 299 2.78 -13.76 11.62
C LEU A 299 3.87 -12.69 11.87
N ILE A 300 5.13 -13.09 12.05
CA ILE A 300 6.29 -12.19 12.13
C ILE A 300 6.75 -11.74 10.73
N ILE A 301 6.38 -12.47 9.67
CA ILE A 301 6.73 -12.10 8.30
C ILE A 301 6.01 -10.80 7.95
N SER A 302 6.78 -9.75 7.68
CA SER A 302 6.20 -8.46 7.29
C SER A 302 5.55 -8.55 5.93
N HIS A 303 4.37 -7.94 5.81
CA HIS A 303 3.62 -7.88 4.56
C HIS A 303 4.01 -6.67 3.71
N GLY A 304 4.84 -5.75 4.23
CA GLY A 304 5.31 -4.55 3.54
C GLY A 304 6.58 -3.98 4.17
N ASN A 305 7.01 -2.80 3.71
CA ASN A 305 8.28 -2.19 4.15
C ASN A 305 8.09 -1.09 5.19
N ALA A 306 6.86 -0.80 5.60
CA ALA A 306 6.55 0.36 6.44
C ALA A 306 7.19 0.30 7.83
N ASP A 307 7.39 -0.90 8.40
CA ASP A 307 8.11 -1.05 9.68
C ASP A 307 9.55 -0.57 9.57
N VAL A 308 10.22 -0.88 8.44
CA VAL A 308 11.60 -0.46 8.16
C VAL A 308 11.65 1.05 7.91
N GLU A 309 10.71 1.60 7.13
CA GLU A 309 10.62 3.05 6.88
C GLU A 309 10.33 3.87 8.15
N ARG A 310 9.49 3.36 9.04
CA ARG A 310 9.27 3.94 10.38
C ARG A 310 10.54 3.85 11.22
N GLY A 311 11.27 2.73 11.13
CA GLY A 311 12.61 2.57 11.71
C GLY A 311 13.57 3.68 11.27
N PHE A 312 13.66 3.93 9.97
CA PHE A 312 14.48 5.02 9.41
C PHE A 312 14.04 6.40 9.88
N SER A 313 12.73 6.67 9.93
CA SER A 313 12.21 7.97 10.40
C SER A 313 12.58 8.24 11.86
N ILE A 314 12.53 7.22 12.72
CA ILE A 314 12.98 7.33 14.11
C ILE A 314 14.51 7.55 14.15
N ASN A 315 15.28 6.88 13.29
CA ASN A 315 16.72 7.06 13.21
C ASN A 315 17.08 8.48 12.74
N GLU A 316 16.37 9.05 11.77
CA GLU A 316 16.54 10.46 11.36
C GLU A 316 16.32 11.41 12.55
N ASN A 317 15.27 11.17 13.34
CA ASN A 317 15.00 11.96 14.55
C ASN A 317 16.10 11.82 15.62
N ILE A 318 16.70 10.63 15.76
CA ILE A 318 17.82 10.40 16.70
C ILE A 318 19.10 11.10 16.21
N ILE A 319 19.37 11.02 14.90
CA ILE A 319 20.62 11.49 14.30
C ILE A 319 20.66 13.01 14.22
N SER A 320 19.55 13.72 13.95
CA SER A 320 19.35 15.20 13.91
C SER A 320 20.52 16.10 13.44
N SER A 321 20.25 17.30 12.90
CA SER A 321 21.34 18.21 12.48
C SER A 321 22.33 18.59 13.59
N ASN A 322 21.91 18.50 14.86
CA ASN A 322 22.73 18.80 16.03
C ASN A 322 23.42 17.56 16.66
N ARG A 323 23.18 16.34 16.13
CA ARG A 323 23.78 15.07 16.61
C ARG A 323 24.44 14.27 15.47
N SER A 324 25.05 14.98 14.53
CA SER A 324 25.63 14.41 13.30
C SER A 324 26.88 13.52 13.49
N LEU A 325 27.46 13.46 14.69
CA LEU A 325 28.69 12.73 15.03
C LEU A 325 28.45 11.47 15.88
N LEU A 326 27.25 10.87 15.80
CA LEU A 326 26.98 9.62 16.50
C LEU A 326 27.65 8.44 15.79
N SER A 327 28.39 7.64 16.57
CA SER A 327 28.91 6.36 16.07
C SER A 327 27.76 5.37 15.82
N GLN A 328 27.99 4.35 14.99
CA GLN A 328 27.03 3.26 14.77
C GLN A 328 26.62 2.59 16.10
N LEU A 329 27.57 2.39 17.02
CA LEU A 329 27.30 1.85 18.34
C LEU A 329 26.33 2.75 19.13
N SER A 330 26.57 4.06 19.12
CA SER A 330 25.70 5.03 19.80
C SER A 330 24.28 5.03 19.23
N ILE A 331 24.14 4.96 17.90
CA ILE A 331 22.83 4.86 17.23
C ILE A 331 22.11 3.57 17.65
N ASN A 332 22.80 2.43 17.60
CA ASN A 332 22.24 1.13 17.99
C ASN A 332 21.82 1.11 19.47
N SER A 333 22.63 1.66 20.37
CA SER A 333 22.31 1.73 21.79
C SER A 333 21.10 2.64 22.05
N LEU A 334 21.07 3.85 21.46
CA LEU A 334 19.92 4.75 21.57
C LEU A 334 18.64 4.11 21.04
N ARG A 335 18.74 3.40 19.91
CA ARG A 335 17.62 2.67 19.33
C ARG A 335 17.11 1.57 20.25
N THR A 336 18.02 0.76 20.79
CA THR A 336 17.69 -0.31 21.75
C THR A 336 17.02 0.26 23.00
N THR A 337 17.53 1.36 23.54
CA THR A 337 16.91 2.04 24.69
C THR A 337 15.52 2.55 24.35
N TYR A 338 15.34 3.21 23.20
CA TYR A 338 14.05 3.71 22.75
C TYR A 338 13.01 2.58 22.59
N ASP A 339 13.37 1.50 21.90
CA ASP A 339 12.47 0.37 21.68
C ASP A 339 12.14 -0.36 23.00
N THR A 340 13.11 -0.48 23.92
CA THR A 340 12.90 -1.05 25.26
C THR A 340 11.89 -0.22 26.06
N VAL A 341 12.05 1.11 26.10
CA VAL A 341 11.13 2.02 26.81
C VAL A 341 9.73 1.96 26.19
N LYS A 342 9.63 1.95 24.86
CA LYS A 342 8.35 1.86 24.14
C LYS A 342 7.59 0.56 24.46
N ASN A 343 8.30 -0.57 24.52
CA ASN A 343 7.71 -1.89 24.74
C ASN A 343 7.37 -2.20 26.21
N SER A 344 7.86 -1.40 27.16
CA SER A 344 7.68 -1.62 28.61
C SER A 344 6.42 -0.97 29.22
N ASN A 345 5.39 -0.66 28.41
CA ASN A 345 4.14 0.00 28.80
C ASN A 345 4.28 1.45 29.36
N GLY A 346 4.44 2.43 28.46
CA GLY A 346 3.92 3.79 28.69
C GLY A 346 4.89 4.86 29.18
N GLY A 347 6.20 4.69 29.06
CA GLY A 347 7.12 5.81 29.16
C GLY A 347 6.92 6.74 27.95
N TYR A 348 6.18 7.85 28.12
CA TYR A 348 6.36 8.99 27.22
C TYR A 348 7.86 9.26 27.17
N SER A 349 8.47 9.18 25.99
CA SER A 349 9.82 9.66 25.80
C SER A 349 9.77 11.17 26.01
N HIS A 350 9.88 11.63 27.26
CA HIS A 350 10.32 12.99 27.50
C HIS A 350 11.67 13.11 26.82
N ASN A 351 11.83 14.14 26.00
CA ASN A 351 13.13 14.57 25.52
C ASN A 351 13.98 14.88 26.75
N VAL A 352 14.70 13.87 27.26
CA VAL A 352 15.71 14.09 28.28
C VAL A 352 16.87 14.75 27.56
N CYS A 353 16.86 16.08 27.60
CA CYS A 353 18.04 16.88 27.33
C CYS A 353 18.98 16.66 28.53
N ALA A 354 19.87 15.68 28.42
CA ALA A 354 21.01 15.62 29.31
C ALA A 354 22.00 16.68 28.80
N CYS A 355 21.98 17.86 29.40
CA CYS A 355 23.11 18.77 29.35
C CYS A 355 24.30 18.07 30.02
N LEU A 356 25.22 17.54 29.22
CA LEU A 356 26.57 17.30 29.69
C LEU A 356 27.27 18.65 29.69
N THR A 357 27.26 19.30 30.85
CA THR A 357 28.18 20.40 31.15
C THR A 357 29.58 19.80 31.20
N ILE A 358 30.44 20.21 30.27
CA ILE A 358 31.89 20.24 30.46
C ILE A 358 32.28 21.71 30.48
#